data_AF-A0A0F9BGR1-F1
#
_entry.id   AF-A0A0F9BGR1-F1
#
_cell.length_a   1.000
_cell.length_b   1.000
_cell.length_c   1.000
_cell.angle_alpha   90.00
_cell.angle_beta   90.00
_cell.angle_gamma   90.00
#
_symmetry.space_group_name_H-M   'P 1'
#
loop_
_entity.id
_entity.type
_entity.pdbx_description
1 polymer ?
#
loop_
_entity_poly.entity_id
_entity_poly.type
_entity_poly.pdbx_seq_one_letter_code
_entity_poly.pdbx_strand_id
1 'polypeptide(L)' 'GKTESFDEACAIVGVEPEASWEEIVRVYRIKVQYAHPDRFTKPEEKKLAEARFKRIQKAYDLVEKVKKPK' A
#
# COMPACT_ATOMS: atom_id res chain seq x y z
N GLY A 1 9.52 -9.88 -14.24
CA GLY A 1 9.09 -8.82 -13.32
C GLY A 1 9.11 -9.39 -11.93
N LYS A 2 9.77 -8.75 -10.96
CA LYS A 2 9.80 -9.24 -9.58
C LYS A 2 8.43 -9.01 -8.94
N THR A 3 7.77 -10.09 -8.55
CA THR A 3 6.63 -10.04 -7.64
C THR A 3 7.19 -9.73 -6.25
N GLU A 4 6.63 -8.74 -5.56
CA GLU A 4 7.02 -8.42 -4.17
C GLU A 4 6.65 -9.62 -3.27
N SER A 5 7.53 -9.99 -2.34
CA SER A 5 7.22 -11.02 -1.33
C SER A 5 6.16 -10.53 -0.34
N PHE A 6 5.62 -11.43 0.48
CA PHE A 6 4.67 -11.03 1.54
C PHE A 6 5.30 -10.03 2.51
N ASP A 7 6.52 -10.28 2.99
CA ASP A 7 7.23 -9.38 3.89
C ASP A 7 7.53 -8.02 3.25
N GLU A 8 7.93 -8.02 1.97
CA GLU A 8 8.12 -6.78 1.21
C GLU A 8 6.80 -6.00 1.07
N ALA A 9 5.69 -6.70 0.83
CA ALA A 9 4.37 -6.10 0.72
C ALA A 9 3.91 -5.50 2.07
N CYS A 10 4.14 -6.20 3.19
CA CYS A 10 3.91 -5.68 4.53
C CYS A 10 4.72 -4.39 4.79
N ALA A 11 6.01 -4.38 4.46
CA ALA A 11 6.84 -3.19 4.58
C ALA A 11 6.35 -2.03 3.69
N ILE A 12 5.90 -2.31 2.46
CA ILE A 12 5.34 -1.30 1.54
C ILE A 12 4.01 -0.75 2.05
N VAL A 13 3.15 -1.57 2.67
CA VAL A 13 1.93 -1.08 3.34
C VAL A 13 2.30 -0.33 4.62
N GLY A 14 3.41 -0.67 5.27
CA GLY A 14 3.90 -0.06 6.51
C GLY A 14 3.36 -0.75 7.76
N VAL A 15 3.24 -2.07 7.70
CA VAL A 15 2.78 -2.92 8.80
C VAL A 15 3.75 -4.07 9.01
N GLU A 16 3.79 -4.59 10.23
CA GLU A 16 4.53 -5.81 10.53
C GLU A 16 3.84 -7.05 9.91
N PRO A 17 4.58 -8.10 9.54
CA PRO A 17 4.01 -9.37 9.06
C PRO A 17 2.98 -9.99 10.01
N GLU A 18 3.09 -9.72 11.32
CA GLU A 18 2.21 -10.22 12.37
C GLU A 18 0.97 -9.34 12.63
N ALA A 19 0.86 -8.18 11.96
CA ALA A 19 -0.25 -7.25 12.18
C ALA A 19 -1.63 -7.90 11.96
N SER A 20 -2.62 -7.46 12.74
CA SER A 20 -4.00 -7.92 12.59
C SER A 20 -4.61 -7.38 11.29
N TRP A 21 -5.67 -8.05 10.82
CA TRP A 21 -6.38 -7.59 9.62
C TRP A 21 -6.92 -6.17 9.77
N GLU A 22 -7.46 -5.80 10.95
CA GLU A 22 -7.95 -4.44 11.19
C GLU A 22 -6.82 -3.40 11.12
N GLU A 23 -5.65 -3.72 11.67
CA GLU A 23 -4.49 -2.82 11.63
C GLU A 23 -3.99 -2.63 10.19
N ILE A 24 -3.92 -3.72 9.41
CA ILE A 24 -3.56 -3.69 7.98
C ILE A 24 -4.48 -2.74 7.21
N VAL A 25 -5.80 -2.89 7.38
CA VAL A 25 -6.79 -2.03 6.71
C VAL A 25 -6.66 -0.58 7.16
N ARG A 26 -6.47 -0.34 8.47
CA ARG A 26 -6.32 1.00 9.04
C ARG A 26 -5.11 1.72 8.46
N VAL A 27 -3.93 1.09 8.51
CA VAL A 27 -2.67 1.69 8.04
C VAL A 27 -2.71 1.89 6.52
N TYR A 28 -3.22 0.93 5.78
CA TYR A 28 -3.40 1.06 4.33
C TYR A 28 -4.23 2.29 3.97
N ARG A 29 -5.41 2.47 4.59
CA ARG A 29 -6.30 3.62 4.34
C ARG A 29 -5.62 4.95 4.60
N ILE A 30 -4.88 5.05 5.70
CA ILE A 30 -4.10 6.24 6.04
C ILE A 30 -3.05 6.49 4.94
N LYS A 31 -2.30 5.45 4.55
CA LYS A 31 -1.21 5.58 3.59
C LYS A 31 -1.68 5.99 2.19
N VAL A 32 -2.76 5.41 1.69
CA VAL A 32 -3.33 5.79 0.39
C VAL A 32 -3.88 7.22 0.41
N GLN A 33 -4.44 7.68 1.53
CA GLN A 33 -4.89 9.06 1.68
C GLN A 33 -3.71 10.04 1.63
N TYR A 34 -2.54 9.69 2.17
CA TYR A 34 -1.34 10.53 2.06
C TYR A 34 -0.68 10.47 0.67
N ALA A 35 -0.75 9.31 0.01
CA ALA A 35 -0.14 9.08 -1.30
C ALA A 35 -1.03 9.51 -2.49
N HIS A 36 -2.28 9.92 -2.26
CA HIS A 36 -3.23 10.19 -3.34
C HIS A 36 -2.73 11.30 -4.26
N PRO A 37 -2.69 11.08 -5.60
CA PRO A 37 -2.14 12.05 -6.55
C PRO A 37 -2.88 13.40 -6.56
N ASP A 38 -4.16 13.43 -6.19
CA ASP A 38 -4.95 14.68 -6.09
C ASP A 38 -4.41 15.68 -5.07
N ARG A 39 -3.52 15.24 -4.16
CA ARG A 39 -2.87 16.13 -3.19
C ARG A 39 -1.76 16.98 -3.81
N PHE A 40 -1.36 16.68 -5.04
CA PHE A 40 -0.27 17.34 -5.73
C PHE A 40 -0.81 18.13 -6.91
N THR A 41 -0.27 19.32 -7.14
CA THR A 41 -0.71 20.20 -8.26
C THR A 41 0.23 20.11 -9.46
N LYS A 42 1.53 19.89 -9.22
CA LYS A 42 2.53 19.79 -10.28
C LYS A 42 2.45 18.43 -11.00
N PRO A 43 2.53 18.39 -12.34
CA PRO A 43 2.44 17.15 -13.11
C PRO A 43 3.47 16.08 -12.72
N GLU A 44 4.71 16.48 -12.43
CA GLU A 44 5.77 15.55 -12.03
C GLU A 44 5.51 14.93 -10.65
N GLU A 45 5.06 15.74 -9.70
CA GLU A 45 4.69 15.29 -8.35
C GLU A 45 3.47 14.35 -8.42
N LYS A 46 2.48 14.65 -9.27
CA LYS A 46 1.34 13.75 -9.53
C LYS A 46 1.78 12.40 -10.08
N LYS A 47 2.69 12.39 -11.06
CA LYS A 47 3.19 11.13 -11.66
C LYS A 47 3.94 10.27 -10.62
N LEU A 48 4.75 10.90 -9.77
CA LEU A 48 5.43 10.21 -8.67
C LEU A 48 4.44 9.69 -7.63
N ALA A 49 3.42 10.48 -7.28
CA ALA A 49 2.37 10.08 -6.35
C ALA A 49 1.55 8.91 -6.91
N GLU A 50 1.17 8.94 -8.18
CA GLU A 50 0.45 7.85 -8.86
C GLU A 50 1.27 6.55 -8.86
N ALA A 51 2.57 6.62 -9.17
CA ALA A 51 3.45 5.45 -9.13
C ALA A 51 3.55 4.85 -7.71
N ARG A 52 3.67 5.70 -6.69
CA ARG A 52 3.68 5.28 -5.27
C ARG A 52 2.35 4.69 -4.86
N PHE A 53 1.24 5.35 -5.21
CA PHE A 53 -0.11 4.91 -4.91
C PHE A 53 -0.38 3.52 -5.49
N LYS A 54 -0.09 3.31 -6.78
CA LYS A 54 -0.22 2.00 -7.43
C LYS A 54 0.64 0.92 -6.77
N ARG A 55 1.83 1.27 -6.29
CA ARG A 55 2.69 0.32 -5.57
C ARG A 55 2.08 -0.07 -4.21
N ILE A 56 1.55 0.89 -3.47
CA ILE A 56 0.87 0.64 -2.19
C ILE A 56 -0.37 -0.25 -2.39
N GLN A 57 -1.17 0.00 -3.44
CA GLN A 57 -2.32 -0.84 -3.79
C GLN A 57 -1.92 -2.28 -4.09
N LYS A 58 -0.90 -2.48 -4.94
CA LYS A 58 -0.41 -3.84 -5.27
C LYS A 58 0.10 -4.61 -4.05
N ALA A 59 0.82 -3.94 -3.16
CA ALA A 59 1.28 -4.54 -1.92
C ALA A 59 0.11 -4.92 -1.01
N TYR A 60 -0.89 -4.04 -0.87
CA TYR A 60 -2.11 -4.35 -0.12
C TYR A 60 -2.86 -5.55 -0.72
N ASP A 61 -2.99 -5.64 -2.05
CA ASP A 61 -3.65 -6.78 -2.70
C ASP A 61 -2.95 -8.12 -2.38
N LEU A 62 -1.61 -8.12 -2.23
CA LEU A 62 -0.85 -9.29 -1.82
C LEU A 62 -1.09 -9.63 -0.34
N VAL A 63 -1.05 -8.62 0.53
CA VAL A 63 -1.31 -8.81 1.97
C VAL A 63 -2.75 -9.28 2.20
N GLU A 64 -3.73 -8.72 1.48
CA GLU A 64 -5.14 -9.10 1.55
C GLU A 64 -5.35 -10.58 1.23
N LYS A 65 -4.71 -11.10 0.17
CA LYS A 65 -4.81 -12.51 -0.19
C LYS A 65 -4.31 -13.48 0.89
N VAL A 66 -3.40 -13.02 1.75
CA VAL A 66 -2.78 -13.84 2.80
C VAL A 66 -3.49 -13.68 4.15
N LYS A 67 -3.85 -12.45 4.52
CA LYS A 67 -4.29 -12.10 5.88
C LYS A 67 -5.79 -11.91 6.03
N LYS A 68 -6.53 -11.72 4.93
CA LYS A 68 -7.98 -11.52 5.02
C LYS A 68 -8.66 -12.76 5.60
N PRO A 69 -9.42 -12.62 6.70
CA PRO A 69 -10.23 -13.71 7.22
C PRO A 69 -11.17 -14.24 6.15
N LYS A 70 -11.36 -15.56 6.11
CA LYS A 70 -12.29 -16.22 5.18
C LYS A 70 -13.74 -16.02 5.59
#